data_AF-A0A354SLR2-F1
#
_entry.id   AF-A0A354SLR2-F1
#
_cell.length_a   1.000
_cell.length_b   1.000
_cell.length_c   1.000
_cell.angle_alpha   90.00
_cell.angle_beta   90.00
_cell.angle_gamma   90.00
#
_symmetry.space_group_name_H-M   'P 1'
#
loop_
_entity.id
_entity.type
_entity.pdbx_description
1 polymer ?
#
loop_
_entity_poly.entity_id
_entity_poly.type
_entity_poly.pdbx_seq_one_letter_code
_entity_poly.pdbx_strand_id
1 'polypeptide(L)'
;MKAYLFDVFKRFKRFSESLDVRTELCEKTWVAFNDTGERELFIFQSNGEVLITKNGKGITSSWKWIPTNHTLIIYTDEEKKQFSMFHTEYIDGVVLGLSLDGTEEYAFLIEDKNKQSFAPQSLTELQNYFEAKELLILAAEKRLALEAEQRREREEREEREEREERVKKFYAKQCSLLKDAYDRYISFDPSFCERILFVVSLVVGGVMGVEIGVEGGVVAGFVAFVGLAVVFFCIILEIIIYPLIHYRIRKYLEQNPSAPEGRYLSERWVDFYIAKERVPNNDEMILSVEGFELK
;
A
#
# COMPACT_ATOMS: atom_id res chain seq x y z
N MET A 1 7.99 -14.82 -53.19
CA MET A 1 8.41 -14.84 -51.77
C MET A 1 9.05 -16.19 -51.47
N LYS A 2 10.25 -16.17 -50.91
CA LYS A 2 10.96 -17.38 -50.47
C LYS A 2 10.68 -17.59 -48.98
N ALA A 3 10.58 -18.85 -48.57
CA ALA A 3 10.42 -19.22 -47.17
C ALA A 3 11.75 -19.81 -46.64
N TYR A 4 12.00 -19.62 -45.35
CA TYR A 4 13.26 -19.96 -44.68
C TYR A 4 12.98 -20.76 -43.41
N LEU A 5 13.80 -21.77 -43.12
CA LEU A 5 13.83 -22.37 -41.78
C LEU A 5 14.38 -21.33 -40.80
N PHE A 6 13.59 -20.97 -39.79
CA PHE A 6 13.93 -19.90 -38.84
C PHE A 6 13.60 -20.34 -37.41
N ASP A 7 14.53 -21.02 -36.77
CA ASP A 7 14.34 -21.61 -35.43
C ASP A 7 14.02 -20.58 -34.35
N VAL A 8 14.47 -19.34 -34.51
CA VAL A 8 14.25 -18.28 -33.53
C VAL A 8 12.78 -17.84 -33.53
N PHE A 9 12.04 -17.99 -34.65
CA PHE A 9 10.64 -17.57 -34.75
C PHE A 9 9.71 -18.33 -33.81
N LYS A 10 10.00 -19.61 -33.53
CA LYS A 10 9.19 -20.43 -32.61
C LYS A 10 9.10 -19.80 -31.21
N ARG A 11 10.09 -18.98 -30.80
CA ARG A 11 10.08 -18.25 -29.52
C ARG A 11 9.28 -16.95 -29.58
N PHE A 12 9.20 -16.31 -30.75
CA PHE A 12 8.55 -15.00 -30.96
C PHE A 12 7.03 -15.03 -31.15
N LYS A 13 6.46 -16.23 -31.35
CA LYS A 13 5.00 -16.46 -31.43
C LYS A 13 4.21 -15.91 -30.23
N ARG A 14 4.89 -15.61 -29.11
CA ARG A 14 4.29 -15.11 -27.86
C ARG A 14 3.93 -13.62 -27.87
N PHE A 15 4.37 -12.84 -28.87
CA PHE A 15 4.39 -11.38 -28.77
C PHE A 15 3.49 -10.64 -29.78
N SER A 16 2.69 -11.36 -30.58
CA SER A 16 1.76 -10.72 -31.51
C SER A 16 0.53 -10.20 -30.77
N GLU A 17 0.55 -8.90 -30.43
CA GLU A 17 -0.59 -8.20 -29.86
C GLU A 17 -1.61 -7.87 -30.96
N SER A 18 -2.89 -7.97 -30.63
CA SER A 18 -4.05 -7.95 -31.55
C SER A 18 -4.33 -6.57 -32.16
N LEU A 19 -3.42 -6.06 -33.00
CA LEU A 19 -3.85 -5.08 -34.01
C LEU A 19 -4.80 -5.76 -34.99
N ASP A 20 -5.72 -5.00 -35.59
CA ASP A 20 -6.49 -5.50 -36.71
C ASP A 20 -5.53 -5.77 -37.88
N VAL A 21 -5.01 -7.00 -37.94
CA VAL A 21 -4.01 -7.46 -38.92
C VAL A 21 -4.45 -7.13 -40.34
N ARG A 22 -5.76 -7.17 -40.62
CA ARG A 22 -6.30 -6.82 -41.93
C ARG A 22 -6.05 -5.34 -42.24
N THR A 23 -6.33 -4.47 -41.28
CA THR A 23 -6.10 -3.03 -41.43
C THR A 23 -4.61 -2.75 -41.61
N GLU A 24 -3.76 -3.37 -40.79
CA GLU A 24 -2.31 -3.18 -40.89
C GLU A 24 -1.73 -3.69 -42.21
N LEU A 25 -2.22 -4.83 -42.72
CA LEU A 25 -1.85 -5.34 -44.04
C LEU A 25 -2.19 -4.34 -45.15
N CYS A 26 -3.36 -3.70 -45.08
CA CYS A 26 -3.87 -2.79 -46.12
C CYS A 26 -3.28 -1.38 -46.05
N GLU A 27 -2.89 -0.90 -44.88
CA GLU A 27 -2.35 0.45 -44.70
C GLU A 27 -0.88 0.58 -45.15
N LYS A 28 -0.20 -0.56 -45.28
CA LYS A 28 1.24 -0.62 -45.49
C LYS A 28 1.61 -1.29 -46.81
N THR A 29 2.77 -0.89 -47.31
CA THR A 29 3.42 -1.53 -48.45
C THR A 29 4.49 -2.47 -47.92
N TRP A 30 4.41 -3.73 -48.30
CA TRP A 30 5.26 -4.79 -47.79
C TRP A 30 6.28 -5.21 -48.82
N VAL A 31 7.51 -5.46 -48.40
CA VAL A 31 8.60 -5.94 -49.24
C VAL A 31 8.99 -7.31 -48.76
N ALA A 32 8.98 -8.30 -49.63
CA ALA A 32 9.44 -9.63 -49.26
C ALA A 32 10.95 -9.62 -49.01
N PHE A 33 11.32 -10.10 -47.83
CA PHE A 33 12.69 -10.43 -47.51
C PHE A 33 13.12 -11.61 -48.40
N ASN A 34 14.22 -11.42 -49.14
CA ASN A 34 14.85 -12.48 -49.90
C ASN A 34 16.37 -12.31 -49.92
N ASP A 35 17.06 -13.42 -50.15
CA ASP A 35 18.51 -13.53 -50.31
C ASP A 35 18.96 -13.32 -51.76
N THR A 36 18.02 -13.10 -52.69
CA THR A 36 18.31 -12.94 -54.13
C THR A 36 18.59 -11.49 -54.53
N GLY A 37 18.28 -10.52 -53.66
CA GLY A 37 18.42 -9.09 -53.94
C GLY A 37 17.32 -8.55 -54.87
N GLU A 38 16.34 -9.37 -55.23
CA GLU A 38 15.22 -8.95 -56.07
C GLU A 38 14.19 -8.18 -55.23
N ARG A 39 13.70 -7.04 -55.73
CA ARG A 39 12.68 -6.30 -55.01
C ARG A 39 11.31 -6.87 -55.34
N GLU A 40 10.77 -7.66 -54.40
CA GLU A 40 9.39 -8.17 -54.43
C GLU A 40 8.52 -7.35 -53.46
N LEU A 41 7.47 -6.71 -53.97
CA LEU A 41 6.59 -5.78 -53.26
C LEU A 41 5.16 -6.31 -53.28
N PHE A 42 4.48 -6.19 -52.14
CA PHE A 42 3.10 -6.61 -51.90
C PHE A 42 2.31 -5.42 -51.36
N ILE A 43 1.23 -5.07 -52.06
CA ILE A 43 0.29 -4.01 -51.65
C ILE A 43 -1.08 -4.65 -51.52
N PHE A 44 -1.54 -4.85 -50.28
CA PHE A 44 -2.85 -5.41 -50.00
C PHE A 44 -3.90 -4.30 -50.05
N GLN A 45 -4.98 -4.53 -50.77
CA GLN A 45 -6.10 -3.60 -50.86
C GLN A 45 -7.29 -4.12 -50.06
N SER A 46 -8.06 -3.21 -49.48
CA SER A 46 -9.22 -3.54 -48.65
C SER A 46 -10.35 -4.27 -49.40
N ASN A 47 -10.39 -4.15 -50.73
CA ASN A 47 -11.31 -4.84 -51.64
C ASN A 47 -11.00 -6.34 -51.82
N GLY A 48 -9.87 -6.84 -51.30
CA GLY A 48 -9.44 -8.24 -51.46
C GLY A 48 -8.47 -8.47 -52.62
N GLU A 49 -7.98 -7.42 -53.27
CA GLU A 49 -6.94 -7.50 -54.30
C GLU A 49 -5.55 -7.23 -53.69
N VAL A 50 -4.52 -7.91 -54.22
CA VAL A 50 -3.12 -7.71 -53.86
C VAL A 50 -2.32 -7.44 -55.14
N LEU A 51 -1.58 -6.33 -55.12
CA LEU A 51 -0.65 -6.00 -56.19
C LEU A 51 0.71 -6.57 -55.81
N ILE A 52 1.21 -7.49 -56.64
CA ILE A 52 2.51 -8.13 -56.43
C ILE A 52 3.43 -7.64 -57.54
N THR A 53 4.49 -6.93 -57.19
CA THR A 53 5.48 -6.46 -58.17
C THR A 53 6.86 -7.05 -57.90
N LYS A 54 7.53 -7.48 -58.97
CA LYS A 54 8.90 -7.99 -58.95
C LYS A 54 9.73 -7.15 -59.91
N ASN A 55 10.70 -6.41 -59.37
CA ASN A 55 11.57 -5.50 -60.13
C ASN A 55 10.78 -4.57 -61.08
N GLY A 56 9.63 -4.05 -60.62
CA GLY A 56 8.78 -3.12 -61.37
C GLY A 56 7.78 -3.75 -62.34
N LYS A 57 7.77 -5.07 -62.52
CA LYS A 57 6.73 -5.78 -63.27
C LYS A 57 5.71 -6.37 -62.29
N GLY A 58 4.43 -6.05 -62.49
CA GLY A 58 3.37 -6.38 -61.55
C GLY A 58 2.34 -7.35 -62.10
N ILE A 59 1.77 -8.16 -61.21
CA ILE A 59 0.51 -8.87 -61.41
C ILE A 59 -0.48 -8.43 -60.32
N THR A 60 -1.76 -8.44 -60.68
CA THR A 60 -2.84 -8.30 -59.71
C THR A 60 -3.35 -9.70 -59.39
N SER A 61 -3.55 -10.00 -58.12
CA SER A 61 -4.14 -11.26 -57.67
C SER A 61 -5.11 -10.99 -56.52
N SER A 62 -5.86 -12.00 -56.11
CA SER A 62 -6.73 -11.95 -54.95
C SER A 62 -6.01 -12.37 -53.66
N TRP A 63 -6.48 -11.88 -52.52
CA TRP A 63 -6.08 -12.34 -51.19
C TRP A 63 -7.29 -12.41 -50.25
N LYS A 64 -7.17 -13.19 -49.18
CA LYS A 64 -8.21 -13.30 -48.16
C LYS A 64 -7.62 -13.44 -46.76
N TRP A 65 -8.16 -12.66 -45.83
CA TRP A 65 -7.90 -12.79 -44.41
C TRP A 65 -8.94 -13.68 -43.74
N ILE A 66 -8.49 -14.68 -42.98
CA ILE A 66 -9.34 -15.53 -42.13
C ILE A 66 -8.97 -15.24 -40.67
N PRO A 67 -9.79 -14.47 -39.95
CA PRO A 67 -9.45 -14.03 -38.59
C PRO A 67 -9.40 -15.18 -37.58
N THR A 68 -10.23 -16.23 -37.75
CA THR A 68 -10.35 -17.35 -36.80
C THR A 68 -9.03 -18.03 -36.50
N ASN A 69 -8.17 -18.17 -37.51
CA ASN A 69 -6.89 -18.87 -37.41
C ASN A 69 -5.70 -17.97 -37.76
N HIS A 70 -5.92 -16.65 -37.84
CA HIS A 70 -4.91 -15.68 -38.28
C HIS A 70 -4.26 -16.04 -39.62
N THR A 71 -5.06 -16.53 -40.55
CA THR A 71 -4.58 -17.10 -41.81
C THR A 71 -4.74 -16.10 -42.96
N LEU A 72 -3.65 -15.86 -43.67
CA LEU A 72 -3.59 -15.11 -44.92
C LEU A 72 -3.53 -16.07 -46.10
N ILE A 73 -4.49 -15.96 -47.01
CA ILE A 73 -4.51 -16.70 -48.26
C ILE A 73 -4.13 -15.74 -49.38
N ILE A 74 -3.14 -16.13 -50.19
CA ILE A 74 -2.77 -15.42 -51.42
C ILE A 74 -3.00 -16.38 -52.58
N TYR A 75 -3.81 -15.96 -53.55
CA TYR A 75 -4.03 -16.73 -54.76
C TYR A 75 -2.82 -16.53 -55.69
N THR A 76 -2.20 -17.63 -56.13
CA THR A 76 -1.02 -17.60 -57.01
C THR A 76 -1.43 -17.68 -58.48
N ASP A 77 -2.54 -18.38 -58.74
CA ASP A 77 -3.15 -18.52 -60.07
C ASP A 77 -4.67 -18.60 -59.88
N GLU A 78 -5.37 -17.53 -60.29
CA GLU A 78 -6.83 -17.43 -60.16
C GLU A 78 -7.57 -18.42 -61.07
N GLU A 79 -7.02 -18.71 -62.26
CA GLU A 79 -7.63 -19.64 -63.21
C GLU A 79 -7.50 -21.09 -62.73
N LYS A 80 -6.34 -21.44 -62.17
CA LYS A 80 -6.08 -22.79 -61.63
C LYS A 80 -6.51 -22.97 -60.18
N LYS A 81 -7.07 -21.94 -59.54
CA LYS A 81 -7.46 -21.91 -58.12
C LYS A 81 -6.33 -22.36 -57.19
N GLN A 82 -5.08 -22.07 -57.55
CA GLN A 82 -3.92 -22.38 -56.70
C GLN A 82 -3.69 -21.24 -55.72
N PHE A 83 -3.54 -21.57 -54.44
CA PHE A 83 -3.32 -20.59 -53.38
C PHE A 83 -2.26 -21.09 -52.41
N SER A 84 -1.54 -20.14 -51.83
CA SER A 84 -0.65 -20.38 -50.70
C SER A 84 -1.34 -19.88 -49.43
N MET A 85 -1.28 -20.69 -48.39
CA MET A 85 -1.88 -20.41 -47.11
C MET A 85 -0.78 -20.13 -46.08
N PHE A 86 -0.86 -18.97 -45.45
CA PHE A 86 0.14 -18.50 -44.49
C PHE A 86 -0.53 -18.22 -43.15
N HIS A 87 0.03 -18.72 -42.06
CA HIS A 87 -0.36 -18.29 -40.72
C HIS A 87 0.44 -17.07 -40.33
N THR A 88 -0.24 -16.04 -39.82
CA THR A 88 0.42 -14.85 -39.30
C THR A 88 0.91 -15.13 -37.90
N GLU A 89 2.22 -15.28 -37.76
CA GLU A 89 2.87 -15.63 -36.48
C GLU A 89 3.35 -14.38 -35.74
N TYR A 90 3.66 -13.31 -36.47
CA TYR A 90 4.19 -12.07 -35.90
C TYR A 90 3.84 -10.84 -36.74
N ILE A 91 3.48 -9.75 -36.09
CA ILE A 91 3.34 -8.44 -36.71
C ILE A 91 3.69 -7.36 -35.67
N ASP A 92 4.59 -6.44 -36.02
CA ASP A 92 4.98 -5.29 -35.17
C ASP A 92 5.01 -3.96 -35.93
N GLY A 93 4.41 -3.98 -37.11
CA GLY A 93 4.36 -2.88 -38.04
C GLY A 93 5.62 -2.56 -38.81
N VAL A 94 6.75 -3.15 -38.47
CA VAL A 94 7.98 -3.10 -39.28
C VAL A 94 8.15 -4.41 -40.04
N VAL A 95 7.94 -5.52 -39.35
CA VAL A 95 8.10 -6.88 -39.86
C VAL A 95 6.80 -7.65 -39.66
N LEU A 96 6.38 -8.32 -40.72
CA LEU A 96 5.32 -9.29 -40.76
C LEU A 96 5.93 -10.67 -41.01
N GLY A 97 5.77 -11.55 -40.02
CA GLY A 97 6.24 -12.93 -40.06
C GLY A 97 5.10 -13.89 -40.36
N LEU A 98 5.27 -14.65 -41.43
CA LEU A 98 4.30 -15.62 -41.94
C LEU A 98 4.91 -17.02 -41.87
N SER A 99 4.19 -18.01 -41.39
CA SER A 99 4.55 -19.43 -41.56
C SER A 99 3.73 -20.04 -42.68
N LEU A 100 4.37 -20.82 -43.55
CA LEU A 100 3.65 -21.54 -44.60
C LEU A 100 2.91 -22.74 -43.99
N ASP A 101 1.63 -22.89 -44.31
CA ASP A 101 0.82 -23.96 -43.72
C ASP A 101 1.38 -25.35 -44.05
N GLY A 102 1.49 -26.19 -43.01
CA GLY A 102 2.03 -27.54 -43.13
C GLY A 102 3.55 -27.64 -43.24
N THR A 103 4.30 -26.54 -43.14
CA THR A 103 5.78 -26.55 -43.14
C THR A 103 6.36 -25.83 -41.92
N GLU A 104 7.67 -25.94 -41.71
CA GLU A 104 8.42 -25.14 -40.72
C GLU A 104 9.10 -23.91 -41.36
N GLU A 105 8.68 -23.55 -42.58
CA GLU A 105 9.28 -22.45 -43.32
C GLU A 105 8.53 -21.14 -43.03
N TYR A 106 9.31 -20.10 -42.79
CA TYR A 106 8.83 -18.75 -42.50
C TYR A 106 9.17 -17.80 -43.63
N ALA A 107 8.23 -16.93 -43.94
CA ALA A 107 8.35 -15.89 -44.91
C ALA A 107 8.20 -14.54 -44.21
N PHE A 108 9.07 -13.58 -44.57
CA PHE A 108 9.12 -12.28 -43.92
C PHE A 108 8.79 -11.17 -44.90
N LEU A 109 7.92 -10.28 -44.44
CA LEU A 109 7.52 -9.08 -45.14
C LEU A 109 7.96 -7.87 -44.31
N ILE A 110 8.60 -6.89 -44.94
CA ILE A 110 9.17 -5.72 -44.27
C ILE A 110 8.50 -4.47 -44.82
N GLU A 111 8.11 -3.55 -43.96
CA GLU A 111 7.47 -2.30 -44.37
C GLU A 111 8.42 -1.45 -45.24
N ASP A 112 7.98 -1.07 -46.44
CA ASP A 112 8.81 -0.35 -47.41
C ASP A 112 9.24 1.03 -46.90
N LYS A 113 8.40 1.71 -46.10
CA LYS A 113 8.73 3.00 -45.47
C LYS A 113 9.90 2.91 -44.51
N ASN A 114 10.05 1.77 -43.85
CA ASN A 114 11.04 1.59 -42.79
C ASN A 114 12.43 1.19 -43.33
N LYS A 115 12.58 1.05 -44.66
CA LYS A 115 13.85 0.70 -45.31
C LYS A 115 15.03 1.60 -44.96
N GLN A 116 14.79 2.87 -44.63
CA GLN A 116 15.87 3.77 -44.23
C GLN A 116 16.45 3.43 -42.86
N SER A 117 15.64 2.85 -41.96
CA SER A 117 16.06 2.46 -40.62
C SER A 117 16.33 0.96 -40.49
N PHE A 118 15.66 0.14 -41.30
CA PHE A 118 15.72 -1.31 -41.23
C PHE A 118 15.51 -1.94 -42.61
N ALA A 119 16.60 -2.42 -43.21
CA ALA A 119 16.61 -3.15 -44.48
C ALA A 119 17.56 -4.34 -44.36
N PRO A 120 17.15 -5.41 -43.68
CA PRO A 120 18.03 -6.55 -43.42
C PRO A 120 18.45 -7.18 -44.74
N GLN A 121 19.75 -7.38 -44.90
CA GLN A 121 20.33 -8.04 -46.08
C GLN A 121 20.59 -9.52 -45.85
N SER A 122 20.56 -9.95 -44.58
CA SER A 122 20.85 -11.31 -44.16
C SER A 122 19.85 -11.81 -43.13
N LEU A 123 19.71 -13.14 -43.06
CA LEU A 123 18.88 -13.80 -42.06
C LEU A 123 19.38 -13.51 -40.63
N THR A 124 20.70 -13.32 -40.47
CA THR A 124 21.34 -12.96 -39.21
C THR A 124 20.96 -11.56 -38.73
N GLU A 125 20.88 -10.57 -39.62
CA GLU A 125 20.40 -9.23 -39.25
C GLU A 125 18.94 -9.25 -38.80
N LEU A 126 18.12 -10.04 -39.49
CA LEU A 126 16.74 -10.25 -39.11
C LEU A 126 16.64 -10.95 -37.74
N GLN A 127 17.49 -11.94 -37.48
CA GLN A 127 17.58 -12.58 -36.16
C GLN A 127 17.99 -11.60 -35.05
N ASN A 128 19.02 -10.79 -35.28
CA ASN A 128 19.46 -9.77 -34.32
C ASN A 128 18.36 -8.76 -34.00
N TYR A 129 17.54 -8.38 -34.99
CA TYR A 129 16.38 -7.52 -34.79
C TYR A 129 15.40 -8.13 -33.77
N PHE A 130 15.06 -9.40 -33.97
CA PHE A 130 14.12 -10.09 -33.08
C PHE A 130 14.71 -10.28 -31.67
N GLU A 131 15.98 -10.66 -31.56
CA GLU A 131 16.66 -10.79 -30.26
C GLU A 131 16.71 -9.44 -29.51
N ALA A 132 17.00 -8.34 -30.20
CA ALA A 132 16.99 -7.01 -29.60
C ALA A 132 15.59 -6.61 -29.11
N LYS A 133 14.54 -6.94 -29.86
CA LYS A 133 13.14 -6.72 -29.46
C LYS A 133 12.78 -7.53 -28.21
N GLU A 134 13.19 -8.80 -28.14
CA GLU A 134 12.97 -9.64 -26.96
C GLU A 134 13.56 -9.00 -25.70
N LEU A 135 14.81 -8.54 -25.79
CA LEU A 135 15.51 -7.90 -24.67
C LEU A 135 14.79 -6.63 -24.20
N LEU A 136 14.23 -5.84 -25.12
CA LEU A 136 13.45 -4.66 -24.78
C LEU A 136 12.15 -5.01 -24.06
N ILE A 137 11.42 -6.03 -24.52
CA ILE A 137 10.19 -6.49 -23.88
C ILE A 137 10.48 -7.01 -22.48
N LEU A 138 11.49 -7.88 -22.33
CA LEU A 138 11.92 -8.40 -21.03
C LEU A 138 12.37 -7.29 -20.08
N ALA A 139 13.04 -6.26 -20.59
CA ALA A 139 13.41 -5.10 -19.79
C ALA A 139 12.19 -4.28 -19.35
N ALA A 140 11.19 -4.12 -20.21
CA ALA A 140 9.94 -3.42 -19.88
C ALA A 140 9.13 -4.21 -18.83
N GLU A 141 8.98 -5.51 -18.98
CA GLU A 141 8.30 -6.38 -18.00
C GLU A 141 8.97 -6.31 -16.62
N LYS A 142 10.31 -6.35 -16.57
CA LYS A 142 11.05 -6.20 -15.32
C LYS A 142 10.82 -4.84 -14.66
N ARG A 143 10.76 -3.75 -15.45
CA ARG A 143 10.46 -2.41 -14.94
C ARG A 143 9.05 -2.34 -14.36
N LEU A 144 8.05 -2.88 -15.05
CA LEU A 144 6.68 -2.93 -14.57
C LEU A 144 6.55 -3.77 -13.29
N ALA A 145 7.24 -4.90 -13.21
CA ALA A 145 7.28 -5.73 -12.02
C ALA A 145 7.88 -4.99 -10.81
N LEU A 146 8.99 -4.27 -11.03
CA LEU A 146 9.64 -3.46 -10.00
C LEU A 146 8.74 -2.30 -9.53
N GLU A 147 8.07 -1.62 -10.45
CA GLU A 147 7.12 -0.54 -10.12
C GLU A 147 5.93 -1.07 -9.30
N ALA A 148 5.41 -2.24 -9.66
CA ALA A 148 4.33 -2.89 -8.93
C ALA A 148 4.76 -3.31 -7.51
N GLU A 149 6.00 -3.81 -7.35
CA GLU A 149 6.57 -4.15 -6.05
C GLU A 149 6.76 -2.91 -5.17
N GLN A 150 7.35 -1.85 -5.70
CA GLN A 150 7.50 -0.58 -4.99
C GLN A 150 6.15 0.02 -4.58
N ARG A 151 5.13 -0.11 -5.43
CA ARG A 151 3.78 0.34 -5.10
C ARG A 151 3.18 -0.44 -3.94
N ARG A 152 3.31 -1.78 -3.93
CA ARG A 152 2.86 -2.62 -2.82
C ARG A 152 3.57 -2.26 -1.52
N GLU A 153 4.89 -2.05 -1.56
CA GLU A 153 5.64 -1.64 -0.36
C GLU A 153 5.19 -0.28 0.20
N ARG A 154 4.85 0.68 -0.68
CA ARG A 154 4.32 1.98 -0.25
C ARG A 154 2.94 1.84 0.37
N GLU A 155 2.04 1.10 -0.27
CA GLU A 155 0.70 0.83 0.26
C GLU A 155 0.79 0.12 1.64
N GLU A 156 1.70 -0.84 1.81
CA GLU A 156 1.94 -1.47 3.12
C GLU A 156 2.50 -0.51 4.17
N ARG A 157 3.38 0.42 3.80
CA ARG A 157 3.91 1.44 4.73
C ARG A 157 2.82 2.41 5.14
N GLU A 158 2.04 2.92 4.20
CA GLU A 158 0.90 3.80 4.46
C GLU A 158 -0.12 3.12 5.38
N GLU A 159 -0.46 1.85 5.14
CA GLU A 159 -1.33 1.08 6.03
C GLU A 159 -0.76 0.94 7.45
N ARG A 160 0.55 0.73 7.59
CA ARG A 160 1.21 0.64 8.91
C ARG A 160 1.16 1.98 9.63
N GLU A 161 1.49 3.07 8.94
CA GLU A 161 1.44 4.42 9.50
C GLU A 161 0.02 4.80 9.93
N GLU A 162 -1.00 4.49 9.12
CA GLU A 162 -2.39 4.70 9.49
C GLU A 162 -2.82 3.86 10.70
N ARG A 163 -2.39 2.59 10.79
CA ARG A 163 -2.66 1.74 11.96
C ARG A 163 -2.04 2.34 13.21
N GLU A 164 -0.78 2.78 13.12
CA GLU A 164 -0.09 3.44 14.21
C GLU A 164 -0.78 4.75 14.63
N GLU A 165 -1.22 5.57 13.67
CA GLU A 165 -2.00 6.77 13.95
C GLU A 165 -3.34 6.47 14.63
N ARG A 166 -4.08 5.46 14.15
CA ARG A 166 -5.35 5.04 14.77
C ARG A 166 -5.13 4.60 16.21
N VAL A 167 -4.07 3.85 16.45
CA VAL A 167 -3.67 3.41 17.79
C VAL A 167 -3.29 4.60 18.67
N LYS A 168 -2.46 5.53 18.18
CA LYS A 168 -2.11 6.79 18.89
C LYS A 168 -3.34 7.62 19.23
N LYS A 169 -4.27 7.80 18.29
CA LYS A 169 -5.54 8.51 18.49
C LYS A 169 -6.42 7.80 19.54
N PHE A 170 -6.48 6.48 19.52
CA PHE A 170 -7.20 5.69 20.51
C PHE A 170 -6.63 5.89 21.92
N TYR A 171 -5.30 5.78 22.08
CA TYR A 171 -4.64 6.02 23.36
C TYR A 171 -4.80 7.46 23.84
N ALA A 172 -4.65 8.46 22.98
CA ALA A 172 -4.84 9.86 23.33
C ALA A 172 -6.26 10.14 23.85
N LYS A 173 -7.29 9.51 23.25
CA LYS A 173 -8.67 9.61 23.72
C LYS A 173 -8.89 8.94 25.07
N GLN A 174 -8.24 7.81 25.35
CA GLN A 174 -8.30 7.17 26.68
C GLN A 174 -7.63 8.05 27.74
N CYS A 175 -6.46 8.62 27.42
CA CYS A 175 -5.76 9.56 28.29
C CYS A 175 -6.59 10.81 28.60
N SER A 176 -7.24 11.41 27.61
CA SER A 176 -8.09 12.59 27.84
C SER A 176 -9.28 12.28 28.76
N LEU A 177 -9.91 11.11 28.61
CA LEU A 177 -11.00 10.69 29.49
C LEU A 177 -10.53 10.48 30.94
N LEU A 178 -9.33 9.91 31.12
CA LEU A 178 -8.72 9.75 32.44
C LEU A 178 -8.38 11.11 33.06
N LYS A 179 -7.87 12.05 32.27
CA LYS A 179 -7.61 13.42 32.70
C LYS A 179 -8.90 14.13 33.14
N ASP A 180 -9.97 14.05 32.37
CA ASP A 180 -11.27 14.62 32.74
C ASP A 180 -11.87 13.97 34.01
N ALA A 181 -11.60 12.68 34.25
CA ALA A 181 -11.99 12.01 35.48
C ALA A 181 -11.13 12.49 36.67
N TYR A 182 -9.84 12.67 36.47
CA TYR A 182 -8.90 13.17 37.46
C TYR A 182 -9.15 14.65 37.83
N ASP A 183 -9.42 15.51 36.85
CA ASP A 183 -9.73 16.92 37.09
C ASP A 183 -11.05 17.06 37.86
N ARG A 184 -12.07 16.24 37.53
CA ARG A 184 -13.30 16.13 38.35
C ARG A 184 -13.01 15.64 39.77
N TYR A 185 -12.08 14.71 39.93
CA TYR A 185 -11.66 14.21 41.23
C TYR A 185 -10.90 15.25 42.06
N ILE A 186 -10.00 16.05 41.48
CA ILE A 186 -9.32 17.17 42.18
C ILE A 186 -10.30 18.28 42.55
N SER A 187 -11.30 18.56 41.70
CA SER A 187 -12.34 19.54 42.04
C SER A 187 -13.20 19.13 43.24
N PHE A 188 -13.09 17.86 43.66
CA PHE A 188 -13.63 17.38 44.92
C PHE A 188 -12.74 17.84 46.07
N ASP A 189 -12.96 19.08 46.50
CA ASP A 189 -12.23 19.72 47.60
C ASP A 189 -12.41 18.89 48.90
N PRO A 190 -11.35 18.33 49.50
CA PRO A 190 -11.45 17.55 50.75
C PRO A 190 -12.08 18.36 51.88
N SER A 191 -11.91 19.68 51.86
CA SER A 191 -12.52 20.58 52.83
C SER A 191 -14.04 20.72 52.66
N PHE A 192 -14.62 20.28 51.53
CA PHE A 192 -16.07 20.16 51.35
C PHE A 192 -16.63 19.01 52.20
N CYS A 193 -15.94 17.87 52.25
CA CYS A 193 -16.29 16.76 53.14
C CYS A 193 -16.19 17.16 54.61
N GLU A 194 -15.09 17.84 55.01
CA GLU A 194 -14.94 18.36 56.37
C GLU A 194 -16.05 19.34 56.74
N ARG A 195 -16.44 20.23 55.82
CA ARG A 195 -17.55 21.18 56.03
C ARG A 195 -18.91 20.48 56.15
N ILE A 196 -19.18 19.47 55.33
CA ILE A 196 -20.40 18.66 55.46
C ILE A 196 -20.41 17.90 56.79
N LEU A 197 -19.30 17.26 57.17
CA LEU A 197 -19.17 16.55 58.44
C LEU A 197 -19.38 17.49 59.63
N PHE A 198 -18.84 18.71 59.57
CA PHE A 198 -19.08 19.74 60.59
C PHE A 198 -20.55 20.15 60.67
N VAL A 199 -21.22 20.38 59.54
CA VAL A 199 -22.65 20.72 59.51
C VAL A 199 -23.51 19.57 60.03
N VAL A 200 -23.23 18.33 59.62
CA VAL A 200 -23.93 17.14 60.13
C VAL A 200 -23.72 17.00 61.64
N SER A 201 -22.50 17.24 62.14
CA SER A 201 -22.20 17.24 63.58
C SER A 201 -22.99 18.32 64.33
N LEU A 202 -23.11 19.54 63.80
CA LEU A 202 -23.92 20.62 64.38
C LEU A 202 -25.41 20.29 64.38
N VAL A 203 -25.94 19.70 63.31
CA VAL A 203 -27.36 19.30 63.24
C VAL A 203 -27.65 18.18 64.23
N VAL A 204 -26.81 17.14 64.30
CA VAL A 204 -26.94 16.06 65.28
C VAL A 204 -26.80 16.60 66.70
N GLY A 205 -25.82 17.46 66.97
CA GLY A 205 -25.64 18.09 68.27
C GLY A 205 -26.81 19.00 68.66
N GLY A 206 -27.39 19.73 67.69
CA GLY A 206 -28.56 20.59 67.90
C GLY A 206 -29.83 19.80 68.20
N VAL A 207 -30.11 18.73 67.45
CA VAL A 207 -31.25 17.83 67.72
C VAL A 207 -31.10 17.15 69.08
N MET A 208 -29.89 16.69 69.42
CA MET A 208 -29.58 16.13 70.74
C MET A 208 -29.74 17.17 71.85
N GLY A 209 -29.46 18.46 71.60
CA GLY A 209 -29.61 19.54 72.57
C GLY A 209 -31.07 19.96 72.82
N VAL A 210 -31.97 19.73 71.86
CA VAL A 210 -33.40 20.11 71.96
C VAL A 210 -34.22 19.06 72.72
N GLU A 211 -33.81 17.79 72.74
CA GLU A 211 -34.53 16.71 73.42
C GLU A 211 -34.04 16.38 74.85
N ILE A 212 -33.12 17.14 75.43
CA ILE A 212 -32.79 17.02 76.87
C ILE A 212 -33.83 17.81 77.70
N GLY A 213 -35.10 17.48 77.46
CA GLY A 213 -36.17 17.52 78.43
C GLY A 213 -36.34 16.11 78.97
N VAL A 214 -35.67 15.86 80.10
CA VAL A 214 -35.84 14.76 81.07
C VAL A 214 -36.87 13.68 80.69
N GLU A 215 -36.42 12.57 80.07
CA GLU A 215 -36.86 11.16 80.25
C GLU A 215 -36.45 10.18 79.09
N GLY A 216 -35.71 10.63 78.07
CA GLY A 216 -35.39 9.82 76.88
C GLY A 216 -33.95 9.30 76.70
N GLY A 217 -33.29 8.77 77.73
CA GLY A 217 -31.85 8.39 77.65
C GLY A 217 -31.48 7.33 76.59
N VAL A 218 -32.39 6.40 76.28
CA VAL A 218 -32.14 5.32 75.31
C VAL A 218 -32.22 5.83 73.86
N VAL A 219 -33.13 6.75 73.58
CA VAL A 219 -33.33 7.33 72.25
C VAL A 219 -32.15 8.24 71.89
N ALA A 220 -31.72 9.08 72.83
CA ALA A 220 -30.53 9.92 72.66
C ALA A 220 -29.25 9.09 72.39
N GLY A 221 -29.09 7.96 73.10
CA GLY A 221 -27.97 7.05 72.85
C GLY A 221 -27.98 6.42 71.45
N PHE A 222 -29.15 6.04 70.94
CA PHE A 222 -29.29 5.47 69.60
C PHE A 222 -28.99 6.50 68.50
N VAL A 223 -29.48 7.74 68.66
CA VAL A 223 -29.20 8.83 67.71
C VAL A 223 -27.71 9.17 67.66
N ALA A 224 -27.04 9.22 68.82
CA ALA A 224 -25.59 9.42 68.88
C ALA A 224 -24.81 8.28 68.19
N PHE A 225 -25.23 7.03 68.38
CA PHE A 225 -24.61 5.87 67.75
C PHE A 225 -24.74 5.90 66.21
N VAL A 226 -25.92 6.24 65.70
CA VAL A 226 -26.14 6.38 64.24
C VAL A 226 -25.30 7.52 63.68
N GLY A 227 -25.21 8.66 64.38
CA GLY A 227 -24.34 9.77 63.99
C GLY A 227 -22.87 9.37 63.88
N LEU A 228 -22.35 8.66 64.90
CA LEU A 228 -20.98 8.15 64.88
C LEU A 228 -20.75 7.09 63.80
N ALA A 229 -21.73 6.22 63.53
CA ALA A 229 -21.65 5.22 62.48
C ALA A 229 -21.59 5.86 61.08
N VAL A 230 -22.33 6.94 60.83
CA VAL A 230 -22.27 7.69 59.58
C VAL A 230 -20.91 8.37 59.41
N VAL A 231 -20.38 9.01 60.46
CA VAL A 231 -19.03 9.60 60.43
C VAL A 231 -17.97 8.55 60.16
N PHE A 232 -18.05 7.39 60.83
CA PHE A 232 -17.13 6.28 60.62
C PHE A 232 -17.22 5.73 59.19
N PHE A 233 -18.43 5.62 58.63
CA PHE A 233 -18.62 5.21 57.24
C PHE A 233 -18.02 6.20 56.24
N CYS A 234 -18.15 7.51 56.48
CA CYS A 234 -17.50 8.54 55.66
C CYS A 234 -15.97 8.42 55.70
N ILE A 235 -15.38 8.21 56.88
CA ILE A 235 -13.93 8.01 57.04
C ILE A 235 -13.47 6.74 56.31
N ILE A 236 -14.24 5.64 56.37
CA ILE A 236 -13.94 4.40 55.64
C ILE A 236 -13.98 4.65 54.13
N LEU A 237 -14.96 5.39 53.61
CA LEU A 237 -15.02 5.72 52.19
C LEU A 237 -13.79 6.52 51.76
N GLU A 238 -13.33 7.48 52.57
CA GLU A 238 -12.10 8.24 52.30
C GLU A 238 -10.85 7.36 52.35
N ILE A 239 -10.67 6.55 53.39
CA ILE A 239 -9.46 5.73 53.57
C ILE A 239 -9.38 4.58 52.57
N ILE A 240 -10.50 4.03 52.11
CA ILE A 240 -10.49 2.86 51.22
C ILE A 240 -10.59 3.27 49.75
N ILE A 241 -11.47 4.20 49.38
CA ILE A 241 -11.69 4.55 47.97
C ILE A 241 -10.50 5.35 47.43
N TYR A 242 -9.94 6.27 48.22
CA TYR A 242 -8.82 7.12 47.82
C TYR A 242 -7.59 6.30 47.37
N PRO A 243 -7.04 5.37 48.18
CA PRO A 243 -5.91 4.56 47.75
C PRO A 243 -6.27 3.54 46.67
N LEU A 244 -7.52 3.07 46.58
CA LEU A 244 -7.92 2.12 45.54
C LEU A 244 -7.92 2.77 44.15
N ILE A 245 -8.46 3.99 44.04
CA ILE A 245 -8.42 4.78 42.80
C ILE A 245 -6.97 5.14 42.45
N HIS A 246 -6.20 5.60 43.44
CA HIS A 246 -4.79 5.93 43.25
C HIS A 246 -3.96 4.73 42.79
N TYR A 247 -4.15 3.56 43.40
CA TYR A 247 -3.48 2.31 43.02
C TYR A 247 -3.81 1.91 41.58
N ARG A 248 -5.08 2.03 41.19
CA ARG A 248 -5.53 1.68 39.83
C ARG A 248 -4.94 2.61 38.78
N ILE A 249 -4.85 3.90 39.07
CA ILE A 249 -4.22 4.91 38.19
C ILE A 249 -2.71 4.63 38.07
N ARG A 250 -2.02 4.39 39.20
CA ARG A 250 -0.58 4.10 39.21
C ARG A 250 -0.23 2.87 38.37
N LYS A 251 -0.98 1.77 38.57
CA LYS A 251 -0.77 0.51 37.84
C LYS A 251 -0.99 0.68 36.33
N TYR A 252 -1.92 1.53 35.91
CA TYR A 252 -2.18 1.81 34.51
C TYR A 252 -1.03 2.59 33.84
N LEU A 253 -0.46 3.57 34.55
CA LEU A 253 0.69 4.36 34.10
C LEU A 253 1.98 3.52 34.03
N GLU A 254 2.21 2.63 35.00
CA GLU A 254 3.34 1.70 35.01
C GLU A 254 3.30 0.69 33.84
N GLN A 255 2.09 0.29 33.41
CA GLN A 255 1.90 -0.66 32.31
C GLN A 255 1.99 -0.01 30.92
N ASN A 256 1.92 1.32 30.81
CA ASN A 256 1.98 2.05 29.54
C ASN A 256 2.95 3.26 29.59
N PRO A 257 4.27 3.01 29.74
CA PRO A 257 5.28 4.07 29.92
C PRO A 257 5.51 4.95 28.68
N SER A 258 4.99 4.56 27.51
CA SER A 258 5.10 5.31 26.24
C SER A 258 3.97 6.32 26.02
N ALA A 259 3.02 6.47 26.96
CA ALA A 259 2.02 7.52 26.91
C ALA A 259 2.69 8.90 27.09
N PRO A 260 2.49 9.86 26.16
CA PRO A 260 3.15 11.18 26.23
C PRO A 260 2.83 11.96 27.52
N GLU A 261 1.69 11.68 28.14
CA GLU A 261 1.26 12.31 29.40
C GLU A 261 1.88 11.69 30.66
N GLY A 262 2.42 10.46 30.58
CA GLY A 262 3.11 9.82 31.70
C GLY A 262 4.36 10.58 32.14
N ARG A 263 5.03 11.24 31.19
CA ARG A 263 6.18 12.13 31.45
C ARG A 263 5.77 13.42 32.17
N TYR A 264 4.65 14.03 31.78
CA TYR A 264 4.15 15.27 32.40
C TYR A 264 3.63 15.05 33.82
N LEU A 265 3.04 13.89 34.10
CA LEU A 265 2.58 13.55 35.46
C LEU A 265 3.76 13.06 36.33
N SER A 266 4.75 12.34 35.80
CA SER A 266 5.91 11.93 36.60
C SER A 266 6.76 13.12 37.06
N GLU A 267 7.01 14.10 36.20
CA GLU A 267 7.86 15.26 36.55
C GLU A 267 7.23 16.12 37.65
N ARG A 268 5.92 16.38 37.58
CA ARG A 268 5.23 17.25 38.56
C ARG A 268 5.12 16.63 39.96
N TRP A 269 5.18 15.30 40.07
CA TRP A 269 5.15 14.58 41.35
C TRP A 269 6.55 14.29 41.91
N VAL A 270 7.56 14.12 41.05
CA VAL A 270 8.97 14.03 41.50
C VAL A 270 9.40 15.34 42.16
N ASP A 271 9.01 16.49 41.64
CA ASP A 271 9.31 17.78 42.27
C ASP A 271 8.55 18.00 43.60
N PHE A 272 7.31 17.51 43.70
CA PHE A 272 6.51 17.63 44.93
C PHE A 272 7.03 16.74 46.07
N TYR A 273 7.64 15.60 45.75
CA TYR A 273 8.29 14.72 46.74
C TYR A 273 9.72 15.18 47.08
N ILE A 274 10.51 15.60 46.09
CA ILE A 274 11.89 16.08 46.31
C ILE A 274 11.92 17.42 47.06
N ALA A 275 10.90 18.29 46.89
CA ALA A 275 10.83 19.56 47.63
C ALA A 275 10.50 19.40 49.12
N LYS A 276 9.99 18.24 49.56
CA LYS A 276 9.67 17.98 50.97
C LYS A 276 10.85 17.43 51.78
N GLU A 277 11.95 17.08 51.11
CA GLU A 277 13.10 16.39 51.73
C GLU A 277 14.38 17.22 51.83
N ARG A 278 14.34 18.54 51.56
CA ARG A 278 15.57 19.36 51.53
C ARG A 278 15.53 20.62 52.39
N VAL A 279 15.87 20.48 53.68
CA VAL A 279 16.52 21.49 54.56
C VAL A 279 17.48 20.72 55.49
N PRO A 280 18.71 21.24 55.76
CA PRO A 280 19.96 20.55 55.41
C PRO A 280 20.62 19.83 56.58
N ASN A 281 21.55 18.92 56.26
CA ASN A 281 22.75 18.81 57.09
C ASN A 281 24.00 18.56 56.24
N ASN A 282 25.02 19.34 56.54
CA ASN A 282 26.39 19.25 56.05
C ASN A 282 26.98 17.86 56.30
N ASP A 283 27.62 17.28 55.28
CA ASP A 283 29.06 17.00 55.21
C ASP A 283 29.34 15.86 54.20
N GLU A 284 30.53 15.92 53.58
CA GLU A 284 31.11 14.99 52.59
C GLU A 284 30.53 15.15 51.16
N MET A 285 31.06 16.01 50.29
CA MET A 285 32.45 16.13 49.81
C MET A 285 33.03 14.80 49.28
N ILE A 286 33.16 14.76 47.94
CA ILE A 286 34.36 14.34 47.17
C ILE A 286 34.25 13.05 46.31
N LEU A 287 34.56 13.28 45.00
CA LEU A 287 35.02 12.42 43.88
C LEU A 287 33.96 11.67 43.05
N SER A 288 33.97 11.66 41.71
CA SER A 288 34.74 12.36 40.65
C SER A 288 34.16 11.89 39.31
N VAL A 289 33.85 12.78 38.34
CA VAL A 289 34.62 13.02 37.08
C VAL A 289 34.76 11.71 36.25
N GLU A 290 34.09 11.53 35.11
CA GLU A 290 34.44 11.92 33.73
C GLU A 290 33.46 11.12 32.81
N GLY A 291 33.05 11.50 31.61
CA GLY A 291 33.45 12.57 30.73
C GLY A 291 32.42 12.78 29.62
N PHE A 292 32.39 14.03 29.15
CA PHE A 292 31.84 14.49 27.89
C PHE A 292 32.90 14.21 26.81
N GLU A 293 32.52 13.78 25.61
CA GLU A 293 33.07 14.37 24.38
C GLU A 293 32.17 14.04 23.18
N LEU A 294 31.74 15.12 22.51
CA LEU A 294 31.15 15.13 21.18
C LEU A 294 32.30 15.37 20.19
N LYS A 295 32.58 14.35 19.37
CA LYS A 295 33.00 14.51 17.97
C LYS A 295 32.68 13.25 17.19
#